data_AF-A0A9R0Z510-F1
#
_entry.id   AF-A0A9R0Z510-F1
#
_cell.length_a   1.000
_cell.length_b   1.000
_cell.length_c   1.000
_cell.angle_alpha   90.00
_cell.angle_beta   90.00
_cell.angle_gamma   90.00
#
_symmetry.space_group_name_H-M   'P 1'
#
loop_
_entity.id
_entity.type
_entity.pdbx_description
1 polymer ?
#
loop_
_entity_poly.entity_id
_entity_poly.type
_entity_poly.pdbx_seq_one_letter_code
_entity_poly.pdbx_strand_id
1 'polypeptide(L)'
;MRNLRPLLCYEYFVFNGTYDELVGNVYDGAVGDVTITAERVNTTDFTMPYTQSGVSMLVLAVDEPYRISWTFVKPLNGELWLATMVFFLYTGFVVWMIELPRNQEYQGSSLRQCSTALYFVFSTLTFSHGHTIRSPLSKIVVVIWCFVVLVLVQSYTASLSSILTTKRLHPSVTDFETLQKSGDFVGYQDESFVRSFLINHTINENRLRNYTTKEQYAEALKKGSKKGGVSAIVDEIPYLTSFLSENQYKNDFRMLGCIYKTPGFGFVSYST
;
A
#
# COMPACT_ATOMS: atom_id res chain seq x y z
N MET A 1 -33.57 40.11 -32.20
CA MET A 1 -32.71 39.09 -31.55
C MET A 1 -31.27 39.41 -31.96
N ARG A 2 -30.31 39.78 -31.12
CA ARG A 2 -29.93 39.27 -29.79
C ARG A 2 -29.30 40.41 -28.98
N ASN A 3 -29.86 40.70 -27.81
CA ASN A 3 -29.21 41.51 -26.77
C ASN A 3 -27.97 40.74 -26.29
N LEU A 4 -26.79 41.15 -26.73
CA LEU A 4 -25.54 40.77 -26.08
C LEU A 4 -25.48 41.54 -24.75
N ARG A 5 -25.35 40.80 -23.63
CA ARG A 5 -25.19 41.39 -22.30
C ARG A 5 -23.96 42.32 -22.31
N PRO A 6 -23.97 43.44 -21.57
CA PRO A 6 -22.81 44.31 -21.50
C PRO A 6 -21.59 43.54 -20.96
N LEU A 7 -20.41 43.84 -21.50
CA LEU A 7 -19.14 43.38 -20.94
C LEU A 7 -19.07 43.89 -19.50
N LEU A 8 -19.12 42.98 -18.53
CA LEU A 8 -18.88 43.31 -17.13
C LEU A 8 -17.43 43.81 -17.03
N CYS A 9 -17.25 45.07 -16.64
CA CYS A 9 -15.94 45.60 -16.27
C CYS A 9 -15.62 45.10 -14.86
N TYR A 10 -14.62 44.23 -14.75
CA TYR A 10 -14.11 43.76 -13.47
C TYR A 10 -12.88 44.57 -13.10
N GLU A 11 -12.80 45.01 -11.84
CA GLU A 11 -11.59 45.60 -11.26
C GLU A 11 -11.01 44.58 -10.29
N TYR A 12 -9.75 44.21 -10.49
CA TYR A 12 -9.08 43.22 -9.65
C TYR A 12 -8.28 43.92 -8.56
N PHE A 13 -8.54 43.55 -7.32
CA PHE A 13 -7.79 44.02 -6.16
C PHE A 13 -7.00 42.85 -5.57
N VAL A 14 -5.72 43.08 -5.30
CA VAL A 14 -4.90 42.11 -4.56
C VAL A 14 -5.22 42.26 -3.08
N PHE A 15 -5.65 41.17 -2.45
CA PHE A 15 -5.85 41.13 -1.01
C PHE A 15 -4.52 40.79 -0.33
N ASN A 16 -4.04 41.70 0.52
CA ASN A 16 -2.84 41.47 1.34
C ASN A 16 -3.27 41.07 2.75
N GLY A 17 -3.43 39.77 2.97
CA GLY A 17 -3.82 39.20 4.25
C GLY A 17 -3.81 37.67 4.19
N THR A 18 -4.21 37.03 5.28
CA THR A 18 -4.33 35.56 5.30
C THR A 18 -5.59 35.10 4.57
N TYR A 19 -5.57 33.86 4.08
CA TYR A 19 -6.75 33.28 3.44
C TYR A 19 -7.97 33.24 4.39
N ASP A 20 -7.75 33.03 5.69
CA ASP A 20 -8.85 33.05 6.67
C ASP A 20 -9.43 34.45 6.85
N GLU A 21 -8.61 35.51 6.82
CA GLU A 21 -9.10 36.90 6.82
C GLU A 21 -9.86 37.24 5.53
N LEU A 22 -9.43 36.71 4.38
CA LEU A 22 -10.14 36.87 3.11
C LEU A 22 -11.54 36.24 3.19
N VAL A 23 -11.63 35.02 3.74
CA VAL A 23 -12.90 34.30 3.89
C VAL A 23 -13.79 34.93 4.95
N GLY A 24 -13.22 35.47 6.03
CA GLY A 24 -13.98 36.14 7.09
C GLY A 24 -14.54 37.52 6.69
N ASN A 25 -13.88 38.23 5.77
CA ASN A 25 -14.24 39.60 5.34
C ASN A 25 -14.91 39.64 3.97
N VAL A 26 -15.68 38.61 3.63
CA VAL A 26 -16.43 38.57 2.37
C VAL A 26 -17.60 39.56 2.41
N TYR A 27 -17.74 40.40 1.38
CA TYR A 27 -18.83 41.38 1.30
C TYR A 27 -20.19 40.73 1.02
N ASP A 28 -20.35 40.12 -0.16
CA ASP A 28 -21.61 39.46 -0.57
C ASP A 28 -21.44 37.94 -0.66
N GLY A 29 -20.34 37.50 -1.27
CA GLY A 29 -19.99 36.09 -1.38
C GLY A 29 -18.60 35.87 -1.95
N ALA A 30 -18.03 34.69 -1.70
CA ALA A 30 -16.76 34.26 -2.27
C ALA A 30 -16.95 32.95 -3.03
N VAL A 31 -16.41 32.94 -4.25
CA VAL A 31 -16.43 31.79 -5.15
C VAL A 31 -15.00 31.30 -5.31
N GLY A 32 -14.75 30.08 -4.84
CA GLY A 32 -13.43 29.46 -4.87
C GLY A 32 -13.47 28.10 -4.19
N ASP A 33 -12.30 27.47 -4.12
CA ASP A 33 -12.02 26.25 -3.38
C ASP A 33 -11.96 26.49 -1.86
N VAL A 34 -13.02 27.11 -1.31
CA VAL A 34 -13.09 27.42 0.12
C VAL A 34 -13.54 26.19 0.89
N THR A 35 -12.61 25.62 1.67
CA THR A 35 -12.90 24.48 2.54
C THR A 35 -13.77 24.90 3.72
N ILE A 36 -14.87 24.17 3.89
CA ILE A 36 -15.79 24.36 5.02
C ILE A 36 -15.12 23.80 6.28
N THR A 37 -14.82 24.67 7.24
CA THR A 37 -14.25 24.31 8.55
C THR A 37 -15.15 24.81 9.67
N ALA A 38 -15.08 24.17 10.85
CA ALA A 38 -15.91 24.55 11.99
C ALA A 38 -15.64 26.00 12.44
N GLU A 39 -14.41 26.48 12.30
CA GLU A 39 -14.02 27.84 12.65
C GLU A 39 -14.63 28.88 11.69
N ARG A 40 -14.58 28.61 10.38
CA ARG A 40 -15.15 29.52 9.36
C ARG A 40 -16.67 29.59 9.40
N VAL A 41 -17.34 28.46 9.68
CA VAL A 41 -18.81 28.41 9.80
C VAL A 41 -19.33 29.28 10.95
N ASN A 42 -18.50 29.61 11.94
CA ASN A 42 -18.89 30.50 13.02
C ASN A 42 -18.90 31.99 12.62
N THR A 43 -18.20 32.34 11.53
CA THR A 43 -18.07 33.73 11.06
C THR A 43 -18.78 33.98 9.74
N THR A 44 -18.96 32.94 8.91
CA THR A 44 -19.56 33.06 7.58
C THR A 44 -20.45 31.87 7.24
N ASP A 45 -21.43 32.11 6.36
CA ASP A 45 -22.33 31.08 5.88
C ASP A 45 -21.77 30.39 4.64
N PHE A 46 -22.09 29.10 4.49
CA PHE A 46 -21.62 28.29 3.38
C PHE A 46 -22.79 27.65 2.63
N THR A 47 -22.62 27.49 1.32
CA THR A 47 -23.50 26.64 0.53
C THR A 47 -23.31 25.16 0.88
N MET A 48 -24.20 24.31 0.37
CA MET A 48 -23.91 22.87 0.34
C MET A 48 -22.58 22.63 -0.40
N PRO A 49 -21.73 21.70 0.10
CA PRO A 49 -20.44 21.44 -0.50
C PRO A 49 -20.62 20.89 -1.92
N TYR A 50 -19.94 21.49 -2.89
CA TYR A 50 -20.00 21.05 -4.29
C TYR A 50 -18.96 19.97 -4.60
N THR A 51 -17.92 19.83 -3.77
CA THR A 51 -16.88 18.80 -3.88
C THR A 51 -16.55 18.29 -2.49
N GLN A 52 -16.65 16.98 -2.27
CA GLN A 52 -16.18 16.36 -1.03
C GLN A 52 -14.66 16.44 -0.94
N SER A 53 -14.15 16.87 0.21
CA SER A 53 -12.72 17.00 0.50
C SER A 53 -12.38 16.33 1.83
N GLY A 54 -11.12 16.40 2.19
CA GLY A 54 -10.55 15.94 3.45
C GLY A 54 -9.05 16.16 3.42
N VAL A 55 -8.41 16.04 4.57
CA VAL A 55 -6.95 16.15 4.69
C VAL A 55 -6.36 14.75 4.60
N SER A 56 -5.33 14.61 3.77
CA SER A 56 -4.56 13.37 3.64
C SER A 56 -3.06 13.68 3.58
N MET A 57 -2.26 12.62 3.57
CA MET A 57 -0.81 12.68 3.52
C MET A 57 -0.28 12.07 2.24
N LEU A 58 0.61 12.79 1.57
CA LEU A 58 1.43 12.34 0.47
C LEU A 58 2.82 11.98 0.97
N VAL A 59 3.29 10.78 0.60
CA VAL A 59 4.61 10.28 0.96
C VAL A 59 5.35 9.78 -0.27
N LEU A 60 6.68 9.81 -0.17
CA LEU A 60 7.52 9.12 -1.15
C LEU A 60 7.30 7.61 -1.02
N ALA A 61 6.98 7.00 -2.13
CA ALA A 61 6.81 5.58 -2.26
C ALA A 61 8.21 4.99 -2.54
N VAL A 62 8.80 4.35 -1.54
CA VAL A 62 10.13 3.77 -1.68
C VAL A 62 9.96 2.37 -2.25
N ASP A 63 10.50 2.16 -3.44
CA ASP A 63 10.71 0.82 -3.97
C ASP A 63 11.72 0.12 -3.05
N GLU A 64 11.32 -0.98 -2.41
CA GLU A 64 12.32 -1.84 -1.78
C GLU A 64 13.29 -2.29 -2.87
N PRO A 65 14.61 -2.06 -2.73
CA PRO A 65 15.56 -2.60 -3.66
C PRO A 65 15.37 -4.10 -3.68
N TYR A 66 15.12 -4.66 -4.87
CA TYR A 66 14.85 -6.07 -5.10
C TYR A 66 16.04 -6.91 -4.63
N ARG A 67 16.08 -7.21 -3.33
CA ARG A 67 17.05 -8.14 -2.76
C ARG A 67 16.50 -9.52 -3.03
N ILE A 68 17.07 -10.20 -4.01
CA ILE A 68 16.89 -11.63 -4.29
C ILE A 68 17.52 -12.43 -3.14
N SER A 69 17.04 -12.20 -1.92
CA SER A 69 17.45 -12.94 -0.75
C SER A 69 16.20 -13.64 -0.26
N TRP A 70 16.10 -14.93 -0.57
CA TRP A 70 15.07 -15.83 -0.05
C TRP A 70 13.62 -15.59 -0.50
N THR A 71 13.38 -14.82 -1.58
CA THR A 71 12.04 -14.66 -2.17
C THR A 71 11.39 -16.00 -2.55
N PHE A 72 12.17 -17.03 -2.83
CA PHE A 72 11.67 -18.38 -3.13
C PHE A 72 11.06 -19.11 -1.92
N VAL A 73 11.39 -18.73 -0.69
CA VAL A 73 10.83 -19.36 0.52
C VAL A 73 9.60 -18.61 1.03
N LYS A 74 9.46 -17.32 0.69
CA LYS A 74 8.31 -16.47 1.04
C LYS A 74 6.92 -16.96 0.59
N PRO A 75 6.73 -17.71 -0.53
CA PRO A 75 5.39 -18.09 -0.98
C PRO A 75 4.70 -19.07 -0.04
N LEU A 76 5.44 -19.79 0.79
CA LEU A 76 4.93 -20.82 1.67
C LEU A 76 5.37 -20.54 3.12
N ASN A 77 4.43 -20.50 4.05
CA ASN A 77 4.73 -20.30 5.47
C ASN A 77 5.59 -21.43 6.04
N GLY A 78 6.37 -21.14 7.08
CA GLY A 78 7.23 -22.14 7.74
C GLY A 78 6.44 -23.36 8.25
N GLU A 79 5.22 -23.14 8.76
CA GLU A 79 4.32 -24.23 9.18
C GLU A 79 3.93 -25.13 8.01
N LEU A 80 3.63 -24.55 6.85
CA LEU A 80 3.28 -25.29 5.65
C LEU A 80 4.49 -26.08 5.14
N TRP A 81 5.69 -25.49 5.10
CA TRP A 81 6.92 -26.21 4.77
C TRP A 81 7.15 -27.43 5.65
N LEU A 82 6.96 -27.27 6.97
CA LEU A 82 7.11 -28.37 7.92
C LEU A 82 6.03 -29.44 7.70
N ALA A 83 4.78 -29.02 7.45
CA ALA A 83 3.71 -29.94 7.11
C ALA A 83 4.03 -30.74 5.83
N THR A 84 4.55 -30.10 4.77
CA THR A 84 4.94 -30.82 3.54
C THR A 84 6.01 -31.88 3.82
N MET A 85 7.00 -31.55 4.64
CA MET A 85 8.05 -32.50 5.04
C MET A 85 7.51 -33.67 5.85
N VAL A 86 6.61 -33.41 6.81
CA VAL A 86 5.97 -34.46 7.62
C VAL A 86 5.09 -35.36 6.75
N PHE A 87 4.26 -34.78 5.87
CA PHE A 87 3.40 -35.55 4.96
C PHE A 87 4.22 -36.38 3.95
N PHE A 88 5.34 -35.86 3.48
CA PHE A 88 6.25 -36.60 2.61
C PHE A 88 6.85 -37.82 3.31
N LEU A 89 7.30 -37.69 4.55
CA LEU A 89 7.81 -38.82 5.34
C LEU A 89 6.69 -39.82 5.65
N TYR A 90 5.48 -39.34 5.97
CA TYR A 90 4.32 -40.17 6.24
C TYR A 90 3.91 -41.02 5.04
N THR A 91 3.80 -40.44 3.84
CA THR A 91 3.46 -41.22 2.64
C THR A 91 4.54 -42.23 2.29
N GLY A 92 5.81 -41.88 2.49
CA GLY A 92 6.90 -42.84 2.37
C GLY A 92 6.83 -44.01 3.33
N PHE A 93 6.48 -43.75 4.59
CA PHE A 93 6.26 -44.78 5.58
C PHE A 93 5.08 -45.70 5.23
N VAL A 94 3.97 -45.14 4.75
CA VAL A 94 2.78 -45.91 4.33
C VAL A 94 3.11 -46.82 3.14
N VAL A 95 3.80 -46.30 2.12
CA VAL A 95 4.22 -47.09 0.96
C VAL A 95 5.19 -48.20 1.38
N TRP A 96 6.16 -47.88 2.25
CA TRP A 96 7.08 -48.86 2.82
C TRP A 96 6.35 -49.98 3.54
N MET A 97 5.41 -49.67 4.44
CA MET A 97 4.60 -50.68 5.16
C MET A 97 3.81 -51.59 4.21
N ILE A 98 3.30 -51.06 3.09
CA ILE A 98 2.51 -51.83 2.12
C ILE A 98 3.39 -52.77 1.27
N GLU A 99 4.59 -52.32 0.88
CA GLU A 99 5.52 -53.09 0.03
C GLU A 99 6.45 -54.03 0.82
N LEU A 100 6.70 -53.75 2.11
CA LEU A 100 7.54 -54.55 3.02
C LEU A 100 7.20 -56.05 3.04
N PRO A 101 5.91 -56.47 3.12
CA PRO A 101 5.59 -57.90 3.15
C PRO A 101 5.69 -58.59 1.78
N ARG A 102 5.84 -57.86 0.67
CA ARG A 102 5.62 -58.37 -0.69
C ARG A 102 6.82 -58.32 -1.62
N ASN A 103 7.89 -57.62 -1.23
CA ASN A 103 9.01 -57.37 -2.13
C ASN A 103 10.35 -57.74 -1.48
N GLN A 104 11.05 -58.74 -2.05
CA GLN A 104 12.34 -59.24 -1.54
C GLN A 104 13.48 -58.22 -1.63
N GLU A 105 13.38 -57.20 -2.49
CA GLU A 105 14.34 -56.07 -2.56
C GLU A 105 14.35 -55.20 -1.29
N TYR A 106 13.26 -55.23 -0.51
CA TYR A 106 13.16 -54.51 0.76
C TYR A 106 13.56 -55.36 1.97
N GLN A 107 14.03 -56.60 1.76
CA GLN A 107 14.55 -57.45 2.85
C GLN A 107 16.08 -57.27 2.98
N GLY A 108 16.49 -56.34 3.86
CA GLY A 108 17.90 -56.07 4.20
C GLY A 108 18.06 -55.41 5.59
N SER A 109 19.24 -54.88 5.92
CA SER A 109 19.46 -54.14 7.19
C SER A 109 18.53 -52.93 7.31
N SER A 110 17.99 -52.67 8.51
CA SER A 110 16.93 -51.68 8.80
C SER A 110 17.23 -50.25 8.27
N LEU A 111 18.50 -49.84 8.29
CA LEU A 111 18.93 -48.53 7.76
C LEU A 111 18.90 -48.47 6.22
N ARG A 112 19.22 -49.59 5.56
CA ARG A 112 19.21 -49.69 4.09
C ARG A 112 17.77 -49.70 3.57
N GLN A 113 16.84 -50.34 4.27
CA GLN A 113 15.41 -50.33 3.93
C GLN A 113 14.79 -48.93 4.01
N CYS A 114 15.10 -48.17 5.08
CA CYS A 114 14.63 -46.80 5.25
C CYS A 114 15.19 -45.88 4.16
N SER A 115 16.49 -46.02 3.84
CA SER A 115 17.14 -45.26 2.76
C SER A 115 16.53 -45.56 1.38
N THR A 116 16.26 -46.83 1.07
CA THR A 116 15.60 -47.22 -0.20
C THR A 116 14.16 -46.73 -0.28
N ALA A 117 13.41 -46.73 0.83
CA ALA A 117 12.07 -46.18 0.88
C ALA A 117 12.08 -44.65 0.70
N LEU A 118 12.97 -43.92 1.39
CA LEU A 118 13.12 -42.47 1.22
C LEU A 118 13.55 -42.11 -0.21
N TYR A 119 14.48 -42.87 -0.79
CA TYR A 119 14.90 -42.71 -2.18
C TYR A 119 13.75 -42.95 -3.16
N PHE A 120 12.92 -43.97 -2.92
CA PHE A 120 11.75 -44.25 -3.75
C PHE A 120 10.72 -43.10 -3.74
N VAL A 121 10.47 -42.51 -2.58
CA VAL A 121 9.48 -41.42 -2.42
C VAL A 121 10.05 -40.12 -3.02
N PHE A 122 11.36 -39.89 -2.89
CA PHE A 122 12.07 -38.79 -3.56
C PHE A 122 12.09 -38.96 -5.10
N SER A 123 12.25 -40.19 -5.58
CA SER A 123 12.19 -40.56 -6.99
C SER A 123 10.77 -40.37 -7.55
N THR A 124 9.75 -40.67 -6.76
CA THR A 124 8.33 -40.43 -7.09
C THR A 124 8.01 -38.93 -7.14
N LEU A 125 8.54 -38.11 -6.22
CA LEU A 125 8.44 -36.65 -6.26
C LEU A 125 9.04 -36.03 -7.53
N THR A 126 10.12 -36.62 -8.04
CA THR A 126 10.87 -36.12 -9.21
C THR A 126 10.42 -36.77 -10.53
N PHE A 127 9.31 -37.53 -10.52
CA PHE A 127 8.82 -38.32 -11.65
C PHE A 127 9.85 -39.30 -12.25
N SER A 128 10.89 -39.64 -11.50
CA SER A 128 11.92 -40.59 -11.90
C SER A 128 11.40 -42.01 -11.67
N HIS A 129 11.02 -42.71 -12.73
CA HIS A 129 10.42 -44.04 -12.63
C HIS A 129 11.52 -45.12 -12.54
N GLY A 130 12.11 -45.28 -11.35
CA GLY A 130 13.21 -46.24 -11.14
C GLY A 130 12.80 -47.65 -10.69
N HIS A 131 11.67 -47.83 -9.97
CA HIS A 131 11.31 -49.13 -9.37
C HIS A 131 9.85 -49.53 -9.63
N THR A 132 9.64 -50.81 -9.95
CA THR A 132 8.34 -51.40 -10.29
C THR A 132 7.54 -51.74 -9.02
N ILE A 133 6.58 -50.90 -8.67
CA ILE A 133 5.61 -51.15 -7.58
C ILE A 133 4.79 -52.40 -7.92
N ARG A 134 4.80 -53.42 -7.05
CA ARG A 134 4.04 -54.66 -7.27
C ARG A 134 2.61 -54.59 -6.74
N SER A 135 2.35 -53.89 -5.64
CA SER A 135 1.01 -53.86 -5.04
C SER A 135 0.07 -52.86 -5.73
N PRO A 136 -1.19 -53.23 -6.02
CA PRO A 136 -2.17 -52.29 -6.58
C PRO A 136 -2.56 -51.20 -5.57
N LEU A 137 -2.50 -51.49 -4.27
CA LEU A 137 -2.80 -50.53 -3.20
C LEU A 137 -1.75 -49.42 -3.12
N SER A 138 -0.45 -49.75 -3.19
CA SER A 138 0.60 -48.73 -3.22
C SER A 138 0.51 -47.85 -4.46
N LYS A 139 0.06 -48.39 -5.61
CA LYS A 139 -0.14 -47.59 -6.83
C LYS A 139 -1.23 -46.52 -6.64
N ILE A 140 -2.35 -46.89 -6.01
CA ILE A 140 -3.44 -45.93 -5.71
C ILE A 140 -2.93 -44.83 -4.76
N VAL A 141 -2.21 -45.21 -3.70
CA VAL A 141 -1.62 -44.25 -2.74
C VAL A 141 -0.67 -43.28 -3.44
N VAL A 142 0.19 -43.78 -4.34
CA VAL A 142 1.13 -42.97 -5.12
C VAL A 142 0.40 -42.02 -6.08
N VAL A 143 -0.67 -42.46 -6.74
CA VAL A 143 -1.48 -41.60 -7.62
C VAL A 143 -2.14 -40.46 -6.85
N ILE A 144 -2.72 -40.75 -5.68
CA ILE A 144 -3.30 -39.73 -4.80
C ILE A 144 -2.22 -38.74 -4.33
N TRP A 145 -1.05 -39.25 -3.92
CA TRP A 145 0.08 -38.40 -3.52
C TRP A 145 0.57 -37.50 -4.67
N CYS A 146 0.67 -38.05 -5.88
CA CYS A 146 1.03 -37.28 -7.08
C CYS A 146 0.04 -36.13 -7.31
N PHE A 147 -1.26 -36.38 -7.14
CA PHE A 147 -2.27 -35.32 -7.24
C PHE A 147 -2.07 -34.22 -6.20
N VAL A 148 -1.78 -34.57 -4.94
CA VAL A 148 -1.49 -33.60 -3.87
C VAL A 148 -0.26 -32.75 -4.20
N VAL A 149 0.83 -33.38 -4.65
CA VAL A 149 2.06 -32.68 -5.04
C VAL A 149 1.80 -31.72 -6.21
N LEU A 150 1.01 -32.13 -7.21
CA LEU A 150 0.64 -31.26 -8.33
C LEU A 150 -0.12 -30.01 -7.87
N VAL A 151 -1.07 -30.15 -6.94
CA VAL A 151 -1.80 -29.00 -6.37
C VAL A 151 -0.84 -28.08 -5.59
N LEU A 152 0.09 -28.64 -4.83
CA LEU A 152 1.11 -27.88 -4.10
C LEU A 152 2.02 -27.07 -5.04
N VAL A 153 2.51 -27.68 -6.11
CA VAL A 153 3.37 -27.02 -7.11
C VAL A 153 2.61 -25.90 -7.84
N GLN A 154 1.35 -26.14 -8.22
CA GLN A 154 0.51 -25.11 -8.84
C GLN A 154 0.26 -23.93 -7.90
N SER A 155 -0.08 -24.21 -6.64
CA SER A 155 -0.32 -23.19 -5.62
C SER A 155 0.93 -22.38 -5.34
N TYR A 156 2.09 -23.04 -5.18
CA TYR A 156 3.38 -22.38 -5.02
C TYR A 156 3.70 -21.45 -6.20
N THR A 157 3.49 -21.92 -7.43
CA THR A 157 3.76 -21.14 -8.64
C THR A 157 2.83 -19.92 -8.72
N ALA A 158 1.54 -20.07 -8.39
CA ALA A 158 0.58 -18.97 -8.35
C ALA A 158 0.95 -17.92 -7.29
N SER A 159 1.31 -18.35 -6.07
CA SER A 159 1.72 -17.44 -5.00
C SER A 159 3.03 -16.72 -5.31
N LEU A 160 4.02 -17.43 -5.87
CA LEU A 160 5.27 -16.83 -6.31
C LEU A 160 5.04 -15.80 -7.43
N SER A 161 4.20 -16.14 -8.42
CA SER A 161 3.83 -15.22 -9.50
C SER A 161 3.11 -13.97 -8.96
N SER A 162 2.19 -14.11 -8.01
CA SER A 162 1.52 -13.00 -7.35
C SER A 162 2.52 -12.07 -6.63
N ILE A 163 3.50 -12.65 -5.92
CA ILE A 163 4.56 -11.87 -5.27
C ILE A 163 5.42 -11.11 -6.29
N LEU A 164 5.76 -11.75 -7.41
CA LEU A 164 6.58 -11.15 -8.46
C LEU A 164 5.85 -10.07 -9.28
N THR A 165 4.53 -10.18 -9.40
CA THR A 165 3.70 -9.21 -10.12
C THR A 165 3.27 -8.04 -9.25
N THR A 166 3.25 -8.20 -7.92
CA THR A 166 2.88 -7.14 -7.00
C THR A 166 4.07 -6.23 -6.73
N LYS A 167 4.07 -5.02 -7.33
CA LYS A 167 4.98 -3.94 -6.91
C LYS A 167 4.61 -3.50 -5.49
N ARG A 168 5.43 -3.85 -4.49
CA ARG A 168 5.27 -3.35 -3.13
C ARG A 168 6.05 -2.06 -2.95
N LEU A 169 5.35 -0.96 -3.22
CA LEU A 169 5.79 0.37 -2.82
C LEU A 169 5.56 0.52 -1.32
N HIS A 170 6.65 0.55 -0.54
CA HIS A 170 6.58 0.78 0.89
C HIS A 170 6.58 2.29 1.14
N PRO A 171 5.55 2.83 1.83
CA PRO A 171 5.53 4.25 2.14
C PRO A 171 6.62 4.58 3.15
N SER A 172 7.34 5.70 2.94
CA SER A 172 8.41 6.14 3.85
C SER A 172 7.90 6.43 5.29
N VAL A 173 6.63 6.80 5.43
CA VAL A 173 5.92 6.97 6.69
C VAL A 173 4.60 6.22 6.56
N THR A 174 4.25 5.39 7.54
CA THR A 174 3.06 4.53 7.43
C THR A 174 1.79 5.19 7.93
N ASP A 175 1.90 6.13 8.87
CA ASP A 175 0.73 6.72 9.53
C ASP A 175 1.01 8.12 10.15
N PHE A 176 -0.06 8.90 10.34
CA PHE A 176 0.03 10.24 10.94
C PHE A 176 0.56 10.20 12.38
N GLU A 177 0.20 9.20 13.18
CA GLU A 177 0.73 9.07 14.55
C GLU A 177 2.24 8.83 14.58
N THR A 178 2.76 8.10 13.59
CA THR A 178 4.20 7.86 13.47
C THR A 178 4.93 9.13 13.07
N LEU A 179 4.33 9.97 12.23
CA LEU A 179 4.85 11.29 11.85
C LEU A 179 4.90 12.26 13.04
N GLN A 180 3.90 12.21 13.93
CA GLN A 180 3.89 13.01 15.15
C GLN A 180 5.10 12.69 16.03
N LYS A 181 5.37 11.39 16.23
CA LYS A 181 6.44 10.88 17.10
C LYS A 181 7.84 10.94 16.48
N SER A 182 7.97 10.89 15.15
CA SER A 182 9.28 10.75 14.48
C SER A 182 10.16 11.98 14.56
N GLY A 183 9.59 13.16 14.83
CA GLY A 183 10.35 14.42 14.83
C GLY A 183 10.68 14.96 13.43
N ASP A 184 10.20 14.32 12.37
CA ASP A 184 10.49 14.71 10.99
C ASP A 184 9.83 16.02 10.54
N PHE A 185 10.40 16.64 9.51
CA PHE A 185 9.79 17.79 8.85
C PHE A 185 8.56 17.38 8.02
N VAL A 186 7.53 18.21 8.06
CA VAL A 186 6.24 18.01 7.38
C VAL A 186 5.96 19.18 6.46
N GLY A 187 5.62 18.88 5.21
CA GLY A 187 5.23 19.88 4.22
C GLY A 187 3.74 20.15 4.21
N TYR A 188 3.31 21.34 3.81
CA TYR A 188 1.92 21.71 3.58
C TYR A 188 1.82 22.79 2.48
N GLN A 189 0.63 22.97 1.91
CA GLN A 189 0.39 24.02 0.92
C GLN A 189 0.43 25.41 1.56
N ASP A 190 1.11 26.35 0.91
CA ASP A 190 1.08 27.74 1.33
C ASP A 190 -0.35 28.30 1.34
N GLU A 191 -0.65 29.21 2.26
CA GLU A 191 -1.99 29.81 2.45
C GLU A 191 -3.14 28.81 2.73
N SER A 192 -2.83 27.59 3.18
CA SER A 192 -3.83 26.57 3.49
C SER A 192 -4.19 26.50 4.99
N PHE A 193 -5.45 26.17 5.30
CA PHE A 193 -5.91 25.87 6.66
C PHE A 193 -5.17 24.66 7.27
N VAL A 194 -4.53 23.84 6.43
CA VAL A 194 -3.76 22.67 6.86
C VAL A 194 -2.64 23.06 7.82
N ARG A 195 -2.09 24.28 7.73
CA ARG A 195 -1.12 24.80 8.70
C ARG A 195 -1.69 24.79 10.12
N SER A 196 -2.83 25.43 10.31
CA SER A 196 -3.53 25.51 11.60
C SER A 196 -3.97 24.13 12.08
N PHE A 197 -4.42 23.28 11.16
CA PHE A 197 -4.76 21.88 11.46
C PHE A 197 -3.56 21.10 12.03
N LEU A 198 -2.38 21.20 11.43
CA LEU A 198 -1.17 20.50 11.88
C LEU A 198 -0.68 20.97 13.25
N ILE A 199 -0.71 22.29 13.50
CA ILE A 199 -0.34 22.87 14.80
C ILE A 199 -1.30 22.39 15.88
N ASN A 200 -2.61 22.42 15.62
CA ASN A 200 -3.62 21.94 16.55
C ASN A 200 -3.50 20.42 16.84
N HIS A 201 -2.95 19.65 15.91
CA HIS A 201 -2.69 18.21 16.06
C HIS A 201 -1.25 17.90 16.52
N THR A 202 -0.64 18.77 17.33
CA THR A 202 0.63 18.51 18.05
C THR A 202 1.88 18.38 17.15
N ILE A 203 1.86 18.95 15.94
CA ILE A 203 3.08 19.13 15.14
C ILE A 203 3.66 20.51 15.44
N ASN A 204 4.90 20.55 15.94
CA ASN A 204 5.59 21.81 16.20
C ASN A 204 5.78 22.63 14.93
N GLU A 205 5.50 23.93 15.02
CA GLU A 205 5.61 24.88 13.91
C GLU A 205 7.00 24.88 13.25
N ASN A 206 8.07 24.74 14.04
CA ASN A 206 9.45 24.68 13.56
C ASN A 206 9.74 23.49 12.61
N ARG A 207 8.87 22.48 12.60
CA ARG A 207 8.97 21.29 11.74
C ARG A 207 8.15 21.45 10.46
N LEU A 208 7.36 22.50 10.33
CA LEU A 208 6.50 22.74 9.19
C LEU A 208 7.26 23.48 8.09
N ARG A 209 7.05 23.07 6.84
CA ARG A 209 7.56 23.77 5.65
C ARG A 209 6.43 24.01 4.68
N ASN A 210 6.23 25.25 4.27
CA ASN A 210 5.26 25.60 3.25
C ASN A 210 5.84 25.41 1.86
N TYR A 211 4.97 25.03 0.92
CA TYR A 211 5.29 24.85 -0.48
C TYR A 211 4.13 25.36 -1.33
N THR A 212 4.44 25.97 -2.47
CA THR A 212 3.43 26.60 -3.33
C THR A 212 3.17 25.78 -4.59
N THR A 213 4.18 25.05 -5.10
CA THR A 213 4.06 24.32 -6.37
C THR A 213 4.21 22.81 -6.20
N LYS A 214 3.63 22.07 -7.15
CA LYS A 214 3.70 20.59 -7.21
C LYS A 214 5.13 20.09 -7.36
N GLU A 215 5.98 20.81 -8.08
CA GLU A 215 7.39 20.45 -8.27
C GLU A 215 8.14 20.52 -6.94
N GLN A 216 7.86 21.55 -6.14
CA GLN A 216 8.44 21.67 -4.80
C GLN A 216 8.01 20.52 -3.89
N TYR A 217 6.76 20.04 -4.02
CA TYR A 217 6.29 18.86 -3.27
C TYR A 217 7.16 17.64 -3.60
N ALA A 218 7.33 17.38 -4.89
CA ALA A 218 8.11 16.25 -5.37
C ALA A 218 9.59 16.34 -4.94
N GLU A 219 10.21 17.52 -5.07
CA GLU A 219 11.61 17.75 -4.68
C GLU A 219 11.80 17.56 -3.16
N ALA A 220 10.91 18.14 -2.35
CA ALA A 220 11.00 18.08 -0.90
C ALA A 220 10.86 16.64 -0.37
N LEU A 221 9.92 15.87 -0.93
CA LEU A 221 9.72 14.45 -0.59
C LEU A 221 10.89 13.58 -1.06
N LYS A 222 11.43 13.81 -2.28
CA LYS A 222 12.60 13.08 -2.79
C LYS A 222 13.87 13.35 -1.98
N LYS A 223 14.02 14.57 -1.46
CA LYS A 223 15.16 14.96 -0.61
C LYS A 223 15.07 14.30 0.77
N GLY A 224 13.86 14.20 1.33
CA GLY A 224 13.58 13.60 2.64
C GLY A 224 13.98 14.49 3.82
N SER A 225 13.34 14.27 4.97
CA SER A 225 13.52 15.07 6.21
C SER A 225 14.99 15.24 6.61
N LYS A 226 15.80 14.17 6.57
CA LYS A 226 17.22 14.18 6.98
C LYS A 226 18.13 15.06 6.13
N LYS A 227 17.77 15.36 4.88
CA LYS A 227 18.57 16.20 3.97
C LYS A 227 17.97 17.60 3.80
N GLY A 228 17.10 18.02 4.71
CA GLY A 228 16.43 19.32 4.65
C GLY A 228 15.27 19.38 3.65
N GLY A 229 14.68 18.24 3.32
CA GLY A 229 13.35 18.12 2.70
C GLY A 229 12.29 17.82 3.75
N VAL A 230 11.28 17.01 3.38
CA VAL A 230 10.21 16.57 4.29
C VAL A 230 10.00 15.06 4.18
N SER A 231 9.50 14.43 5.25
CA SER A 231 9.14 13.00 5.22
C SER A 231 7.74 12.78 4.62
N ALA A 232 6.88 13.78 4.75
CA ALA A 232 5.50 13.74 4.32
C ALA A 232 5.00 15.14 3.97
N ILE A 233 4.04 15.22 3.06
CA ILE A 233 3.29 16.44 2.77
C ILE A 233 1.84 16.18 3.16
N VAL A 234 1.26 17.07 3.95
CA VAL A 234 -0.15 16.99 4.35
C VAL A 234 -0.90 18.08 3.60
N ASP A 235 -1.98 17.69 2.96
CA ASP A 235 -2.76 18.59 2.12
C ASP A 235 -4.17 18.03 1.89
N GLU A 236 -5.02 18.79 1.21
CA GLU A 236 -6.35 18.34 0.86
C GLU A 236 -6.35 17.29 -0.26
N ILE A 237 -7.28 16.33 -0.15
CA ILE A 237 -7.43 15.22 -1.09
C ILE A 237 -7.55 15.69 -2.55
N PRO A 238 -8.33 16.74 -2.90
CA PRO A 238 -8.40 17.20 -4.29
C PRO A 238 -7.04 17.63 -4.87
N TYR A 239 -6.20 18.34 -4.10
CA TYR A 239 -4.88 18.77 -4.54
C TYR A 239 -3.91 17.60 -4.66
N LEU A 240 -3.90 16.69 -3.68
CA LEU A 240 -3.08 15.46 -3.75
C LEU A 240 -3.51 14.54 -4.89
N THR A 241 -4.82 14.45 -5.15
CA THR A 241 -5.37 13.67 -6.27
C THR A 241 -4.96 14.30 -7.60
N SER A 242 -4.99 15.63 -7.71
CA SER A 242 -4.47 16.36 -8.88
C SER A 242 -2.98 16.08 -9.09
N PHE A 243 -2.17 16.12 -8.02
CA PHE A 243 -0.75 15.80 -8.07
C PHE A 243 -0.50 14.36 -8.59
N LEU A 244 -1.22 13.38 -8.06
CA LEU A 244 -1.06 11.96 -8.46
C LEU A 244 -1.66 11.64 -9.84
N SER A 245 -2.50 12.51 -10.38
CA SER A 245 -3.06 12.35 -11.74
C SER A 245 -2.00 12.54 -12.83
N GLU A 246 -0.90 13.23 -12.53
CA GLU A 246 0.19 13.46 -13.45
C GLU A 246 1.10 12.22 -13.56
N ASN A 247 1.34 11.77 -14.81
CA ASN A 247 2.11 10.55 -15.07
C ASN A 247 3.53 10.58 -14.49
N GLN A 248 4.13 11.76 -14.33
CA GLN A 248 5.47 11.93 -13.76
C GLN A 248 5.55 11.61 -12.25
N TYR A 249 4.42 11.66 -11.54
CA TYR A 249 4.38 11.50 -10.07
C TYR A 249 3.70 10.20 -9.62
N LYS A 250 2.84 9.63 -10.48
CA LYS A 250 2.01 8.47 -10.16
C LYS A 250 2.75 7.24 -9.59
N ASN A 251 4.00 7.01 -10.00
CA ASN A 251 4.77 5.84 -9.58
C ASN A 251 5.68 6.10 -8.37
N ASP A 252 6.10 7.35 -8.17
CA ASP A 252 7.10 7.74 -7.17
C ASP A 252 6.45 8.08 -5.82
N PHE A 253 5.16 8.42 -5.82
CA PHE A 253 4.46 8.95 -4.66
C PHE A 253 3.16 8.20 -4.40
N ARG A 254 2.74 8.22 -3.13
CA ARG A 254 1.51 7.58 -2.70
C ARG A 254 0.81 8.45 -1.67
N MET A 255 -0.51 8.56 -1.82
CA MET A 255 -1.38 9.15 -0.80
C MET A 255 -1.77 8.07 0.22
N LEU A 256 -1.67 8.39 1.50
CA LEU A 256 -2.10 7.55 2.61
C LEU A 256 -3.57 7.82 2.97
N GLY A 257 -4.09 7.13 3.98
CA GLY A 257 -5.48 7.27 4.41
C GLY A 257 -5.85 8.72 4.79
N CYS A 258 -7.14 9.03 4.74
CA CYS A 258 -7.67 10.34 5.16
C CYS A 258 -7.46 10.52 6.68
N ILE A 259 -6.78 11.61 7.06
CA ILE A 259 -6.47 11.96 8.45
C ILE A 259 -7.66 12.68 9.07
N TYR A 260 -8.27 13.60 8.32
CA TYR A 260 -9.38 14.41 8.78
C TYR A 260 -10.40 14.62 7.67
N LYS A 261 -11.67 14.37 7.96
CA LYS A 261 -12.74 14.50 7.00
C LYS A 261 -13.35 15.90 7.08
N THR A 262 -13.31 16.64 5.98
CA THR A 262 -14.01 17.91 5.86
C THR A 262 -15.33 17.70 5.10
N PRO A 263 -16.33 18.58 5.26
CA PRO A 263 -17.54 18.55 4.43
C PRO A 263 -17.22 18.73 2.94
N GLY A 264 -16.17 19.50 2.62
CA GLY A 264 -15.75 19.77 1.25
C GLY A 264 -15.53 21.25 0.96
N PHE A 265 -15.44 21.56 -0.32
CA PHE A 265 -15.44 22.93 -0.82
C PHE A 265 -16.87 23.44 -0.96
N GLY A 266 -17.11 24.67 -0.50
CA GLY A 266 -18.38 25.38 -0.62
C GLY A 266 -18.16 26.84 -0.98
N PHE A 267 -19.20 27.51 -1.48
CA PHE A 267 -19.17 28.96 -1.66
C PHE A 267 -19.52 29.64 -0.35
N VAL A 268 -18.94 30.80 -0.13
CA VAL A 268 -19.13 31.60 1.08
C VAL A 268 -20.16 32.68 0.79
N SER A 269 -21.04 32.95 1.75
CA SER A 269 -21.88 34.14 1.79
C SER A 269 -21.71 34.87 3.11
N TYR A 270 -21.90 36.18 3.08
CA TYR A 270 -21.92 36.98 4.31
C TYR A 270 -23.07 36.54 5.22
N SER A 271 -22.78 36.30 6.49
CA SER A 271 -23.78 35.90 7.49
C SER A 271 -24.37 37.15 8.14
N THR A 272 -25.70 37.32 8.07
CA THR A 272 -26.45 38.44 8.68
C THR A 272 -26.85 38.19 10.12
#